data_AF-A0A1R0LDX3-F1
#
_entry.id   AF-A0A1R0LDX3-F1
#
_cell.length_a   1.000
_cell.length_b   1.000
_cell.length_c   1.000
_cell.angle_alpha   90.00
_cell.angle_beta   90.00
_cell.angle_gamma   90.00
#
_symmetry.space_group_name_H-M   'P 1'
#
loop_
_entity.id
_entity.type
_entity.pdbx_description
1 polymer ?
#
loop_
_entity_poly.entity_id
_entity_poly.type
_entity_poly.pdbx_seq_one_letter_code
_entity_poly.pdbx_strand_id
1 'polypeptide(L)' 'MELAARLGRRTTPGDGVESLAFSPDGTTLYAGGPHVPLQRYVVDPGRAIERVCARAGTELTREQWRT' A
#
# COMPACT_ATOMS: atom_id res chain seq x y z
N MET A 1 -28.73 4.48 15.46
CA MET A 1 -27.96 3.70 16.44
C MET A 1 -28.08 2.27 15.97
N GLU A 2 -27.12 1.65 15.29
CA GLU A 2 -25.71 1.48 15.64
C GLU A 2 -24.87 1.40 14.36
N LEU A 3 -23.73 2.09 14.38
CA LEU A 3 -22.73 2.07 13.31
C LEU A 3 -22.06 0.69 13.35
N ALA A 4 -22.41 -0.21 12.43
CA ALA A 4 -21.56 -1.36 12.15
C ALA A 4 -20.31 -0.83 11.45
N ALA A 5 -19.35 -0.36 12.25
CA ALA A 5 -18.01 -0.09 11.78
C ALA A 5 -17.55 -1.34 11.02
N ARG A 6 -17.30 -1.20 9.72
CA ARG A 6 -16.60 -2.22 8.94
C ARG A 6 -15.23 -2.38 9.57
N LEU A 7 -15.13 -3.26 10.56
CA LEU A 7 -13.87 -3.74 11.10
C LEU A 7 -13.23 -4.53 9.96
N GLY A 8 -12.54 -3.83 9.06
CA GLY A 8 -11.64 -4.47 8.12
C GLY A 8 -10.73 -5.35 8.97
N ARG A 9 -10.80 -6.67 8.76
CA ARG A 9 -9.94 -7.64 9.44
C ARG A 9 -8.51 -7.12 9.33
N ARG A 10 -7.95 -6.62 10.43
CA ARG A 10 -6.52 -6.39 10.53
C ARG A 10 -5.92 -7.79 10.46
N THR A 11 -5.52 -8.19 9.26
CA THR A 11 -4.54 -9.26 9.07
C THR A 11 -3.20 -8.71 9.51
N THR A 12 -3.09 -8.29 10.77
CA THR A 12 -1.78 -8.34 11.40
C THR A 12 -1.39 -9.79 11.32
N PRO A 13 -0.30 -10.13 10.64
CA PRO A 13 0.24 -11.45 10.78
C PRO A 13 0.43 -11.67 12.28
N GLY A 14 0.09 -12.85 12.80
CA GLY A 14 0.23 -13.08 14.24
C GLY A 14 1.65 -12.78 14.75
N ASP A 15 2.63 -12.83 13.83
CA ASP A 15 4.07 -12.62 14.04
C ASP A 15 4.68 -11.58 13.09
N GLY A 16 5.99 -11.34 13.21
CA GLY A 16 6.73 -10.40 12.36
C GLY A 16 6.81 -10.82 10.89
N VAL A 17 6.88 -9.83 10.00
CA VAL A 17 7.33 -10.06 8.61
C VAL A 17 8.85 -10.19 8.64
N GLU A 18 9.35 -11.32 8.16
CA GLU A 18 10.79 -11.63 8.15
C GLU A 18 11.39 -11.58 6.74
N SER A 19 10.55 -11.66 5.70
CA SER A 19 11.01 -11.68 4.32
C SER A 19 10.15 -10.78 3.43
N LEU A 20 10.84 -10.07 2.53
CA LEU A 20 10.27 -9.19 1.52
C LEU A 20 10.91 -9.50 0.16
N ALA A 21 10.10 -9.51 -0.89
CA ALA A 21 10.56 -9.64 -2.27
C ALA A 21 9.68 -8.87 -3.23
N PHE A 22 10.28 -8.20 -4.21
CA PHE A 22 9.56 -7.62 -5.34
C PHE A 22 9.43 -8.63 -6.48
N SER A 23 8.36 -8.54 -7.25
CA SER A 23 8.29 -9.18 -8.57
C SER A 23 9.37 -8.62 -9.51
N PRO A 24 9.79 -9.36 -10.56
CA PRO A 24 10.83 -8.88 -11.49
C PRO A 24 10.51 -7.55 -12.18
N ASP A 25 9.23 -7.26 -12.38
CA ASP A 25 8.73 -5.99 -12.95
C ASP A 25 8.57 -4.87 -11.90
N GLY A 26 8.80 -5.16 -10.61
CA GLY A 26 8.71 -4.20 -9.51
C GLY A 26 7.29 -3.78 -9.14
N THR A 27 6.24 -4.36 -9.74
CA THR A 27 4.85 -3.91 -9.56
C THR A 27 4.14 -4.57 -8.38
N THR A 28 4.73 -5.63 -7.81
CA THR A 28 4.16 -6.41 -6.71
C THR A 28 5.18 -6.61 -5.59
N LEU A 29 4.76 -6.38 -4.35
CA LEU A 29 5.51 -6.69 -3.13
C LEU A 29 4.92 -7.92 -2.45
N TYR A 30 5.78 -8.90 -2.19
CA TYR A 30 5.48 -10.08 -1.38
C TYR A 30 6.04 -9.89 0.02
N ALA A 31 5.25 -10.24 1.03
CA ALA A 31 5.66 -10.22 2.43
C ALA A 31 5.29 -11.55 3.11
N GLY A 32 6.22 -12.10 3.88
CA GLY A 32 6.04 -13.40 4.55
C GLY A 32 6.86 -13.54 5.83
N GLY A 33 6.52 -14.58 6.59
CA GLY A 33 7.12 -14.94 7.87
C GLY A 33 6.58 -16.31 8.34
N PRO A 34 7.17 -16.92 9.38
CA PRO A 34 6.90 -18.31 9.77
C PRO A 34 5.42 -18.66 10.00
N HIS A 35 4.65 -17.70 10.50
CA HIS A 35 3.21 -17.84 10.77
C HIS A 35 2.39 -16.72 10.11
N VAL A 36 2.96 -16.13 9.06
CA VAL A 36 2.34 -15.06 8.27
C VAL A 36 1.91 -15.67 6.94
N PRO A 37 0.60 -15.72 6.63
CA PRO A 37 0.16 -16.09 5.29
C PRO A 37 0.82 -15.16 4.27
N LEU A 38 1.27 -15.68 3.13
CA LEU A 38 1.90 -14.87 2.08
C LEU A 38 0.98 -13.69 1.72
N GLN A 39 1.44 -12.48 2.03
CA GLN A 39 0.74 -11.26 1.67
C GLN A 39 1.27 -10.74 0.35
N ARG A 40 0.36 -10.23 -0.48
CA ARG A 40 0.68 -9.66 -1.79
C ARG A 40 0.08 -8.27 -1.90
N TYR A 41 0.92 -7.30 -2.19
CA TYR A 41 0.55 -5.90 -2.35
C TYR A 41 0.89 -5.42 -3.76
N VAL A 42 -0.07 -4.78 -4.42
CA VAL A 42 0.20 -4.07 -5.69
C VAL A 42 0.86 -2.74 -5.34
N VAL A 43 2.08 -2.55 -5.83
CA VAL A 43 2.94 -1.37 -5.58
C VAL A 43 3.39 -0.70 -6.89
N ASP A 44 2.68 -0.97 -7.98
CA ASP A 44 2.88 -0.38 -9.31
C ASP A 44 3.08 1.15 -9.23
N PRO A 45 4.28 1.66 -9.59
CA PRO A 45 4.58 3.09 -9.56
C PRO A 45 3.73 3.93 -10.50
N GLY A 46 3.39 3.41 -11.69
CA GLY A 46 2.54 4.11 -12.65
C GLY A 46 1.15 4.34 -12.07
N ARG A 47 0.57 3.31 -11.47
CA ARG A 47 -0.72 3.43 -10.77
C ARG A 47 -0.65 4.34 -9.55
N ALA A 48 0.47 4.36 -8.84
CA ALA A 48 0.66 5.27 -7.71
C ALA A 48 0.67 6.73 -8.17
N ILE A 49 1.39 7.04 -9.25
CA ILE A 49 1.43 8.37 -9.87
C ILE A 49 0.02 8.81 -10.27
N GLU A 50 -0.72 7.99 -11.02
CA GLU A 50 -2.09 8.32 -11.44
C GLU A 50 -2.99 8.68 -10.24
N ARG A 51 -2.94 7.89 -9.17
CA ARG A 51 -3.73 8.13 -7.95
C ARG A 51 -3.33 9.40 -7.24
N VAL A 52 -2.03 9.67 -7.14
CA VAL A 52 -1.50 10.89 -6.50
C VAL A 52 -1.93 12.11 -7.30
N CYS A 53 -1.77 12.09 -8.62
CA CYS A 53 -2.18 13.19 -9.51
C CYS A 53 -3.69 13.42 -9.46
N ALA A 54 -4.49 12.36 -9.53
CA ALA A 54 -5.95 12.46 -9.41
C ALA A 54 -6.39 13.07 -8.07
N ARG A 55 -5.62 12.82 -6.99
CA ARG A 55 -5.90 13.38 -5.66
C ARG A 55 -5.42 14.82 -5.51
N ALA A 56 -4.31 15.18 -6.13
CA ALA A 56 -3.81 16.55 -6.15
C ALA A 56 -4.76 17.51 -6.89
N GLY A 57 -5.51 16.98 -7.87
CA GLY A 57 -6.56 17.70 -8.60
C GLY A 57 -6.00 18.61 -9.70
N THR A 58 -4.93 19.36 -9.43
CA THR A 58 -4.20 20.19 -10.39
C THR A 58 -2.70 19.91 -10.33
N GLU A 59 -1.96 20.39 -11.32
CA GLU A 59 -0.50 20.45 -11.22
C GLU A 59 -0.11 21.32 -10.02
N LEU A 60 0.71 20.77 -9.14
CA LEU A 60 1.26 21.48 -7.99
C LEU A 60 2.51 22.25 -8.42
N THR A 61 2.60 23.53 -8.08
CA THR A 61 3.80 24.34 -8.30
C THR A 61 4.93 23.90 -7.37
N ARG A 62 6.18 24.26 -7.72
CA ARG A 62 7.35 23.96 -6.86
C ARG A 62 7.29 24.59 -5.47
N GLU A 63 6.52 25.66 -5.29
CA GLU A 63 6.32 26.29 -3.98
C GLU A 63 5.30 25.50 -3.16
N GLN A 64 4.21 25.06 -3.79
CA GLN A 64 3.20 24.20 -3.16
C GLN A 64 3.79 22.84 -2.74
N TRP A 65 4.73 22.28 -3.49
CA TRP A 65 5.43 21.03 -3.11
C TRP A 65 6.36 21.14 -1.91
N ARG A 66 6.80 22.36 -1.53
CA ARG A 66 7.76 22.57 -0.44
C ARG A 66 7.11 22.74 0.94
N THR A 67 5.78 22.76 0.99
CA THR A 67 4.98 22.94 2.21
C THR A 67 4.30 21.63 2.57
#